data_AF-A0A920RT58-F1
#
_entry.id   AF-A0A920RT58-F1
#
_cell.length_a   1.000
_cell.length_b   1.000
_cell.length_c   1.000
_cell.angle_alpha   90.00
_cell.angle_beta   90.00
_cell.angle_gamma   90.00
#
_symmetry.space_group_name_H-M   'P 1'
#
loop_
_entity.id
_entity.type
_entity.pdbx_description
1 polymer ?
#
loop_
_entity_poly.entity_id
_entity_poly.type
_entity_poly.pdbx_seq_one_letter_code
_entity_poly.pdbx_strand_id
1 'polypeptide(L)'
;MDSYRKISKLIEQPLHLGITEAGGFRSGTFKSAIGLGSLLLEGIGDTIRISLASEPENEIKVGFDILKSLKLRSEELISLLVLVVQG
;
A
#
# COMPACT_ATOMS: atom_id res chain seq x y z
N MET A 1 0.07 -8.39 -7.87
CA MET A 1 1.40 -7.78 -8.11
C MET A 1 1.70 -7.69 -9.61
N ASP A 2 1.67 -8.80 -10.36
CA ASP A 2 2.04 -8.76 -11.78
C ASP A 2 1.17 -7.83 -12.64
N SER A 3 -0.12 -7.69 -12.32
CA SER A 3 -0.99 -6.70 -12.97
C SER A 3 -0.47 -5.26 -12.80
N TYR A 4 -0.01 -4.90 -11.60
CA TYR A 4 0.57 -3.58 -11.33
C TYR A 4 1.88 -3.37 -12.08
N ARG A 5 2.76 -4.38 -12.12
CA ARG A 5 4.02 -4.32 -12.90
C ARG A 5 3.79 -4.22 -14.41
N LYS A 6 2.71 -4.81 -14.92
CA LYS A 6 2.34 -4.71 -16.33
C LYS A 6 1.82 -3.32 -16.64
N ILE A 7 0.84 -2.84 -15.87
CA ILE A 7 0.21 -1.53 -16.16
C ILE A 7 1.17 -0.37 -15.94
N SER A 8 2.11 -0.44 -14.98
CA SER A 8 3.12 0.60 -14.75
C SER A 8 4.06 0.84 -15.95
N LYS A 9 4.10 -0.09 -16.90
CA LYS A 9 4.88 0.04 -18.15
C LYS A 9 4.04 0.55 -19.32
N LEU A 10 2.72 0.65 -19.14
CA LEU A 10 1.76 0.99 -20.19
C LEU A 10 1.19 2.40 -20.01
N ILE A 11 1.33 3.00 -18.82
CA ILE A 11 0.73 4.28 -18.46
C ILE A 11 1.72 5.13 -17.64
N GLU A 12 1.53 6.45 -17.66
CA GLU A 12 2.28 7.42 -16.84
C GLU A 12 1.46 7.95 -15.66
N GLN A 13 0.16 7.63 -15.63
CA GLN A 13 -0.76 8.11 -14.60
C GLN A 13 -0.45 7.48 -13.22
N PRO A 14 -0.72 8.20 -12.13
CA PRO A 14 -0.49 7.70 -10.77
C PRO A 14 -1.24 6.38 -10.51
N LEU A 15 -0.56 5.44 -9.84
CA LEU A 15 -1.08 4.13 -9.50
C LEU A 15 -1.52 4.07 -8.04
N HIS A 16 -2.79 3.73 -7.84
CA HIS A 16 -3.32 3.34 -6.54
C HIS A 16 -3.12 1.84 -6.30
N LEU A 17 -2.34 1.51 -5.28
CA LEU A 17 -2.09 0.12 -4.90
C LEU A 17 -3.00 -0.30 -3.75
N GLY A 18 -3.62 -1.47 -3.89
CA GLY A 18 -4.36 -2.11 -2.82
C GLY A 18 -4.28 -3.63 -2.92
N ILE A 19 -4.38 -4.30 -1.77
CA ILE A 19 -4.63 -5.73 -1.71
C ILE A 19 -6.04 -5.93 -1.18
N THR A 20 -6.91 -6.52 -1.98
CA THR A 20 -8.26 -6.91 -1.56
C THR A 20 -8.19 -8.09 -0.60
N GLU A 21 -9.04 -8.09 0.43
CA GLU A 21 -9.22 -9.22 1.35
C GLU A 21 -7.91 -9.76 1.97
N ALA A 22 -7.07 -8.85 2.50
CA ALA A 22 -5.81 -9.26 3.11
C ALA A 22 -6.03 -10.21 4.31
N GLY A 23 -7.17 -10.10 4.99
CA GLY A 23 -7.62 -10.96 6.09
C GLY A 23 -7.70 -10.20 7.41
N GLY A 24 -7.79 -10.92 8.53
CA GLY A 24 -7.76 -10.32 9.86
C GLY A 24 -6.46 -9.56 10.14
N PHE A 25 -6.43 -8.74 11.20
CA PHE A 25 -5.35 -7.81 11.50
C PHE A 25 -3.93 -8.36 11.23
N ARG A 26 -3.57 -9.50 11.82
CA ARG A 26 -2.21 -10.06 11.71
C ARG A 26 -1.89 -10.57 10.30
N SER A 27 -2.74 -11.43 9.74
CA SER A 27 -2.49 -12.00 8.40
C SER A 27 -2.59 -10.95 7.30
N GLY A 28 -3.54 -10.01 7.43
CA GLY A 28 -3.69 -8.90 6.51
C GLY A 28 -2.54 -7.92 6.54
N THR A 29 -1.97 -7.66 7.73
CA THR A 29 -0.74 -6.85 7.87
C THR A 29 0.41 -7.47 7.11
N PHE A 30 0.69 -8.77 7.31
CA PHE A 30 1.79 -9.43 6.62
C PHE A 30 1.60 -9.51 5.10
N LYS A 31 0.40 -9.89 4.63
CA LYS A 31 0.11 -9.92 3.19
C LYS A 31 0.27 -8.54 2.55
N SER A 32 -0.25 -7.50 3.20
CA SER A 32 -0.13 -6.12 2.72
C SER A 32 1.32 -5.67 2.68
N ALA A 33 2.08 -5.90 3.75
CA ALA A 33 3.49 -5.51 3.81
C ALA A 33 4.34 -6.21 2.74
N ILE A 34 4.14 -7.51 2.52
CA ILE A 34 4.88 -8.27 1.50
C ILE A 34 4.48 -7.82 0.10
N GLY A 35 3.18 -7.76 -0.19
CA GLY A 35 2.70 -7.50 -1.54
C GLY A 35 2.86 -6.04 -1.98
N LEU A 36 2.52 -5.08 -1.12
CA LEU A 36 2.70 -3.66 -1.40
C LEU A 36 4.18 -3.28 -1.28
N GLY A 37 4.89 -3.78 -0.27
CA GLY A 37 6.30 -3.46 -0.09
C GLY A 37 7.17 -3.89 -1.27
N SER A 38 6.89 -5.05 -1.88
CA SER A 38 7.58 -5.48 -3.10
C SER A 38 7.39 -4.48 -4.25
N LEU A 39 6.16 -4.00 -4.47
CA LEU A 39 5.87 -3.05 -5.55
C LEU A 39 6.51 -1.68 -5.27
N LEU A 40 6.42 -1.21 -4.03
CA LEU A 40 7.00 0.06 -3.62
C LEU A 40 8.54 0.08 -3.71
N LEU A 41 9.21 -1.03 -3.39
CA LEU A 41 10.66 -1.19 -3.58
C LEU A 41 11.06 -1.18 -5.06
N GLU A 42 10.17 -1.58 -5.95
CA GLU A 42 10.35 -1.49 -7.40
C GLU A 42 10.04 -0.07 -7.95
N GLY A 43 9.67 0.88 -7.07
CA GLY A 43 9.28 2.23 -7.47
C GLY A 43 7.87 2.32 -8.08
N ILE A 44 7.03 1.32 -7.85
CA ILE A 44 5.66 1.26 -8.37
C ILE A 44 4.68 1.63 -7.25
N GLY A 45 3.83 2.62 -7.50
CA GLY A 45 2.74 3.03 -6.61
C GLY A 45 2.89 4.44 -6.08
N ASP A 46 1.83 5.21 -6.22
CA ASP A 46 1.76 6.63 -5.82
C ASP A 46 0.85 6.83 -4.62
N THR A 47 -0.12 5.95 -4.43
CA THR A 47 -0.99 5.89 -3.24
C THR A 47 -1.19 4.43 -2.83
N ILE A 48 -1.39 4.17 -1.54
CA ILE A 48 -1.64 2.82 -1.04
C ILE A 48 -2.94 2.76 -0.24
N ARG A 49 -3.60 1.62 -0.29
CA ARG A 49 -4.69 1.26 0.61
C ARG A 49 -4.35 -0.06 1.28
N ILE A 50 -4.42 -0.03 2.61
CA ILE A 50 -4.43 -1.25 3.42
C ILE A 50 -5.89 -1.63 3.61
N SER A 51 -6.20 -2.92 3.50
CA SER A 51 -7.55 -3.43 3.73
C SER A 51 -7.50 -4.58 4.72
N LEU A 52 -7.98 -4.35 5.94
CA LEU A 52 -7.96 -5.32 7.03
C LEU A 52 -9.39 -5.60 7.51
N ALA A 53 -9.67 -6.85 7.86
CA ALA A 53 -10.86 -7.18 8.64
C ALA A 53 -10.60 -6.84 10.12
N SER A 54 -10.59 -5.54 10.42
CA SER A 54 -10.15 -4.94 11.69
C SER A 54 -10.65 -3.49 11.76
N GLU A 55 -10.45 -2.82 12.91
CA GLU A 55 -10.67 -1.39 13.06
C GLU A 55 -9.95 -0.57 11.96
N PRO A 56 -10.61 0.45 11.38
CA PRO A 56 -10.06 1.25 10.27
C PRO A 56 -8.73 1.94 10.61
N GLU A 57 -8.54 2.33 11.86
CA GLU A 57 -7.31 2.95 12.35
C GLU A 57 -6.08 2.05 12.18
N ASN A 58 -6.28 0.72 12.19
CA ASN A 58 -5.23 -0.25 11.98
C ASN A 58 -4.74 -0.25 10.54
N GLU A 59 -5.60 0.05 9.57
CA GLU A 59 -5.20 0.21 8.16
C GLU A 59 -4.23 1.39 8.01
N ILE A 60 -4.54 2.50 8.68
CA ILE A 60 -3.71 3.71 8.70
C ILE A 60 -2.35 3.40 9.33
N LYS A 61 -2.34 2.83 10.53
CA LYS A 61 -1.11 2.49 11.27
C LYS A 61 -0.20 1.56 10.45
N VAL A 62 -0.76 0.48 9.91
CA VAL A 62 -0.01 -0.48 9.09
C VAL A 62 0.53 0.17 7.82
N GLY A 63 -0.25 1.02 7.15
CA GLY A 63 0.19 1.75 5.97
C GLY A 63 1.40 2.63 6.29
N PHE A 64 1.32 3.39 7.40
CA PHE A 64 2.44 4.21 7.86
C PHE A 64 3.68 3.39 8.23
N ASP A 65 3.51 2.27 8.92
CA ASP A 65 4.62 1.41 9.32
C ASP A 65 5.34 0.80 8.12
N ILE A 66 4.61 0.41 7.06
CA ILE A 66 5.20 -0.06 5.81
C ILE A 66 6.04 1.05 5.17
N LEU A 67 5.48 2.25 4.98
CA LEU A 67 6.19 3.36 4.33
C LEU A 67 7.42 3.80 5.11
N LYS A 68 7.30 3.87 6.44
CA LYS A 68 8.42 4.16 7.34
C LYS A 68 9.52 3.11 7.23
N SER A 69 9.16 1.83 7.18
CA SER A 69 10.11 0.72 7.05
C SER A 69 10.87 0.74 5.73
N LEU A 70 10.24 1.21 4.66
CA LEU A 70 10.84 1.35 3.34
C LEU A 70 11.60 2.67 3.14
N LYS A 71 11.61 3.55 4.17
CA LYS A 71 12.19 4.90 4.10
C LYS A 71 11.61 5.77 2.98
N LEU A 72 10.37 5.49 2.57
CA LEU A 72 9.65 6.26 1.54
C LEU A 72 8.92 7.48 2.13
N ARG A 73 9.25 7.83 3.37
CA ARG A 73 8.73 9.00 4.07
C ARG A 73 9.90 9.92 4.40
N SER A 74 10.23 10.84 3.50
CA SER A 74 10.98 12.07 3.80
C SER A 74 10.03 13.26 3.70
N GLU A 75 10.28 14.31 4.48
CA GLU A 75 9.44 15.53 4.61
C GLU A 75 9.09 16.21 3.26
N GLU A 76 9.79 15.90 2.17
CA GLU A 76 9.64 16.61 0.89
C GLU A 76 8.82 15.85 -0.18
N LEU A 77 8.54 14.56 -0.03
CA LEU A 77 7.78 13.79 -1.02
C LEU A 77 6.91 12.73 -0.35
N ILE A 78 5.64 13.04 -0.12
CA ILE A 78 4.63 12.02 0.15
C ILE A 78 3.40 12.36 -0.68
N SER A 79 3.31 11.82 -1.89
CA SER A 79 1.99 11.70 -2.54
C SER A 79 1.28 10.40 -2.15
N LEU A 80 1.87 9.54 -1.30
CA LEU A 80 1.21 8.34 -0.81
C LEU A 80 0.11 8.65 0.21
N LEU A 81 -1.07 8.94 -0.33
CA LEU A 81 -2.32 8.96 0.41
C LEU A 81 -2.67 7.54 0.85
N VAL A 82 -2.82 7.35 2.17
CA VAL A 82 -3.43 6.13 2.73
C VAL A 82 -4.94 6.34 2.72
N LEU A 83 -5.65 5.64 1.84
CA LEU A 83 -7.11 5.72 1.76
C LEU A 83 -7.77 4.66 2.63
N VAL A 84 -8.65 5.10 3.53
CA VAL A 84 -9.61 4.24 4.22
C VAL A 84 -10.93 4.34 3.46
N VAL A 85 -11.38 3.24 2.87
CA VAL A 85 -12.74 3.14 2.32
C VAL A 85 -13.46 2.16 3.21
N GLN A 86 -14.37 2.67 4.04
CA GLN A 86 -15.32 1.82 4.75
C GLN A 86 -16.29 1.23 3.72
N GLY A 87 -16.37 -0.10 3.70
CA GLY A 87 -17.42 -0.82 2.98
C GLY A 87 -18.65 -0.96 3.85
#